data_AF-A0A8P0PAL4-F1
#
_entry.id   AF-A0A8P0PAL4-F1
#
_cell.length_a   1.000
_cell.length_b   1.000
_cell.length_c   1.000
_cell.angle_alpha   90.00
_cell.angle_beta   90.00
_cell.angle_gamma   90.00
#
_symmetry.space_group_name_H-M   'P 1'
#
loop_
_entity.id
_entity.type
_entity.pdbx_description
1 polymer ?
#
loop_
_entity_poly.entity_id
_entity_poly.type
_entity_poly.pdbx_seq_one_letter_code
_entity_poly.pdbx_strand_id
1 'polypeptide(L)'
;MGPAAGLAALLAVLALRAGDPAGAAARGDTFSALTSVARALGPERRLLTLLRRYLRGEEARLRDLTRFYDKVLSLHEDSATPVSNPLLAFTLIKRLQSDWRNVVHSLEASENIRALKDGYEKVEQDLPAFEDLEGAARALMRLQDVYMLNVKGLARGVFQRVAGSAVTDLYSPRRLFSLTADDCFQVGKVAYDMGDYYHAIPWLEEAVSLFRGSYGDWKTEDEASLEDALDHLAFAYFQAGNVSCALSLSREFLLYSPDNKRMARNVLKYEKLLAESPSQVVAEAVIQRPNVPHLQTRDTYEGLCQTLGSQPTHYQIPSLYCSYETNSSPYLLLQPVRKEVIHLEPYVVLYHDFVNDVEAQKIRGLAEPWLQRSVVASGEKQLPVEYRISKSAWLKDTVDPLLVTLDHRIGALTGLDVQPPYAEYLQVVNYGIGGHYEPHFDHATSPTSPLYRMKSGNRVATFMIYLSSVEAGGATAFIYANFSVPVVKNAALFWWNLHRSGEGDGDTLHAGCPVLVGDKWVANKWIHEYGQEFRRPCSSRPED
;
A
#
# COMPACT_ATOMS: atom_id res chain seq x y z
N MET A 1 -5.21 10.53 -50.08
CA MET A 1 -3.92 10.94 -49.48
C MET A 1 -4.20 12.14 -48.60
N GLY A 2 -4.24 11.94 -47.28
CA GLY A 2 -4.64 12.95 -46.30
C GLY A 2 -4.16 12.55 -44.89
N PRO A 3 -3.98 13.52 -43.98
CA PRO A 3 -3.13 13.41 -42.80
C PRO A 3 -3.87 12.71 -41.66
N ALA A 4 -3.59 11.42 -41.45
CA ALA A 4 -4.09 10.66 -40.30
C ALA A 4 -3.03 9.66 -39.76
N ALA A 5 -1.74 9.88 -40.06
CA ALA A 5 -0.66 8.97 -39.70
C ALA A 5 0.34 9.54 -38.66
N GLY A 6 0.12 10.75 -38.16
CA GLY A 6 1.08 11.45 -37.28
C GLY A 6 0.93 11.20 -35.77
N LEU A 7 -0.24 10.79 -35.28
CA LEU A 7 -0.48 10.61 -33.83
C LEU A 7 -0.31 9.16 -33.34
N ALA A 8 -0.37 8.16 -34.22
CA ALA A 8 -0.16 6.75 -33.85
C ALA A 8 1.34 6.38 -33.67
N ALA A 9 2.26 7.24 -34.11
CA ALA A 9 3.69 6.98 -34.05
C ALA A 9 4.35 7.34 -32.71
N LEU A 10 3.71 8.12 -31.84
CA LEU A 10 4.25 8.45 -30.51
C LEU A 10 3.92 7.40 -29.44
N LEU A 11 2.78 6.72 -29.57
CA LEU A 11 2.36 5.65 -28.64
C LEU A 11 3.02 4.30 -28.95
N ALA A 12 3.57 4.11 -30.16
CA ALA A 12 4.27 2.87 -30.54
C ALA A 12 5.75 2.83 -30.12
N VAL A 13 6.35 3.97 -29.76
CA VAL A 13 7.77 4.03 -29.31
C VAL A 13 7.93 3.66 -27.83
N LEU A 14 6.86 3.64 -27.06
CA LEU A 14 6.87 3.15 -25.66
C LEU A 14 6.61 1.64 -25.52
N ALA A 15 6.28 0.91 -26.59
CA ALA A 15 5.94 -0.50 -26.54
C ALA A 15 7.02 -1.47 -27.08
N LEU A 16 8.19 -0.98 -27.51
CA LEU A 16 9.26 -1.80 -28.10
C LEU A 16 10.63 -1.49 -27.49
N ARG A 17 10.76 -1.69 -26.18
CA ARG A 17 12.04 -2.05 -25.55
C ARG A 17 11.81 -3.25 -24.64
N ALA A 18 11.60 -4.41 -25.26
CA ALA A 18 11.87 -5.68 -24.60
C ALA A 18 13.37 -5.73 -24.31
N GLY A 19 13.74 -5.34 -23.09
CA GLY A 19 15.09 -5.47 -22.57
C GLY A 19 15.47 -6.94 -22.45
N ASP A 20 16.75 -7.20 -22.70
CA ASP A 20 17.45 -8.47 -22.58
C ASP A 20 17.07 -9.23 -21.28
N PRO A 21 16.56 -10.47 -21.32
CA PRO A 21 16.03 -11.16 -20.14
C PRO A 21 17.12 -11.65 -19.16
N ALA A 22 18.40 -11.34 -19.41
CA ALA A 22 19.53 -11.85 -18.63
C ALA A 22 20.12 -10.84 -17.61
N GLY A 23 19.59 -9.62 -17.50
CA GLY A 23 20.17 -8.55 -16.64
C GLY A 23 19.24 -7.96 -15.57
N ALA A 24 17.96 -8.33 -15.52
CA ALA A 24 17.03 -7.79 -14.52
C ALA A 24 17.22 -8.55 -13.20
N ALA A 25 18.06 -8.02 -12.30
CA ALA A 25 17.84 -8.24 -10.88
C ALA A 25 16.39 -7.85 -10.60
N ALA A 26 15.57 -8.81 -10.16
CA ALA A 26 14.13 -8.61 -9.98
C ALA A 26 13.88 -7.35 -9.13
N ARG A 27 13.31 -6.31 -9.75
CA ARG A 27 12.87 -5.11 -9.01
C ARG A 27 11.85 -5.56 -7.98
N GLY A 28 12.13 -5.32 -6.70
CA GLY A 28 11.19 -5.63 -5.62
C GLY A 28 10.10 -4.56 -5.56
N ASP A 29 8.86 -4.98 -5.36
CA ASP A 29 7.69 -4.11 -5.24
C ASP A 29 7.79 -3.07 -4.10
N THR A 30 7.35 -1.84 -4.34
CA THR A 30 7.47 -0.70 -3.41
C THR A 30 6.36 -0.68 -2.35
N PHE A 31 5.10 -0.92 -2.75
CA PHE A 31 3.91 -0.78 -1.88
C PHE A 31 3.87 -1.78 -0.71
N SER A 32 4.65 -2.83 -0.85
CA SER A 32 4.66 -4.09 -0.11
C SER A 32 5.39 -4.02 1.25
N ALA A 33 6.15 -2.95 1.46
CA ALA A 33 6.84 -2.63 2.71
C ALA A 33 6.97 -1.10 2.84
N LEU A 34 6.54 -0.53 3.97
CA LEU A 34 6.62 0.94 4.18
C LEU A 34 8.06 1.46 4.16
N THR A 35 9.04 0.61 4.49
CA THR A 35 10.46 0.92 4.32
C THR A 35 10.82 1.16 2.85
N SER A 36 10.21 0.41 1.93
CA SER A 36 10.43 0.61 0.48
C SER A 36 9.78 1.90 -0.01
N VAL A 37 8.58 2.21 0.47
CA VAL A 37 7.90 3.51 0.22
C VAL A 37 8.76 4.68 0.73
N ALA A 38 9.31 4.57 1.95
CA ALA A 38 10.18 5.62 2.51
C ALA A 38 11.46 5.83 1.68
N ARG A 39 12.03 4.78 1.08
CA ARG A 39 13.19 4.90 0.18
C ARG A 39 12.86 5.62 -1.13
N ALA A 40 11.62 5.55 -1.62
CA ALA A 40 11.18 6.23 -2.85
C ALA A 40 11.25 7.77 -2.74
N LEU A 41 11.28 8.32 -1.52
CA LEU A 41 11.55 9.75 -1.28
C LEU A 41 12.95 10.19 -1.77
N GLY A 42 13.92 9.26 -1.84
CA GLY A 42 15.26 9.54 -2.33
C GLY A 42 15.28 9.96 -3.81
N PRO A 43 14.77 9.11 -4.73
CA PRO A 43 14.52 9.45 -6.13
C PRO A 43 13.73 10.75 -6.31
N GLU A 44 12.64 10.94 -5.58
CA GLU A 44 11.82 12.16 -5.67
C GLU A 44 12.63 13.43 -5.33
N ARG A 45 13.44 13.42 -4.26
CA ARG A 45 14.34 14.54 -3.93
C ARG A 45 15.34 14.85 -5.05
N ARG A 46 15.80 13.83 -5.78
CA ARG A 46 16.66 14.04 -6.97
C ARG A 46 15.88 14.71 -8.09
N LEU A 47 14.65 14.24 -8.38
CA LEU A 47 13.76 14.87 -9.36
C LEU A 47 13.45 16.32 -9.01
N LEU A 48 13.17 16.64 -7.75
CA LEU A 48 12.97 18.03 -7.28
C LEU A 48 14.20 18.90 -7.54
N THR A 49 15.40 18.35 -7.39
CA THR A 49 16.65 19.06 -7.67
C THR A 49 16.81 19.33 -9.18
N LEU A 50 16.50 18.34 -10.02
CA LEU A 50 16.53 18.46 -11.48
C LEU A 50 15.50 19.50 -11.96
N LEU A 51 14.27 19.42 -11.46
CA LEU A 51 13.19 20.36 -11.80
C LEU A 51 13.54 21.78 -11.37
N ARG A 52 14.10 21.97 -10.15
CA ARG A 52 14.57 23.29 -9.70
C ARG A 52 15.65 23.86 -10.62
N ARG A 53 16.56 23.03 -11.13
CA ARG A 53 17.59 23.46 -12.09
C ARG A 53 16.95 23.86 -13.43
N TYR A 54 16.00 23.07 -13.92
CA TYR A 54 15.25 23.37 -15.13
C TYR A 54 14.51 24.72 -15.02
N LEU A 55 13.75 24.93 -13.94
CA LEU A 55 13.02 26.17 -13.68
C LEU A 55 13.95 27.39 -13.68
N ARG A 56 15.10 27.31 -13.00
CA ARG A 56 16.10 28.40 -13.01
C ARG A 56 16.65 28.69 -14.40
N GLY A 57 16.85 27.65 -15.22
CA GLY A 57 17.30 27.77 -16.60
C GLY A 57 16.25 28.48 -17.48
N GLU A 58 14.98 28.07 -17.35
CA GLU A 58 13.89 28.70 -18.07
C GLU A 58 13.65 30.14 -17.63
N GLU A 59 13.69 30.42 -16.33
CA GLU A 59 13.61 31.80 -15.83
C GLU A 59 14.74 32.68 -16.36
N ALA A 60 15.98 32.16 -16.43
CA ALA A 60 17.10 32.91 -17.01
C ALA A 60 16.88 33.22 -18.49
N ARG A 61 16.48 32.20 -19.26
CA ARG A 61 16.13 32.34 -20.68
C ARG A 61 15.03 33.38 -20.89
N LEU A 62 13.95 33.30 -20.10
CA LEU A 62 12.83 34.25 -20.18
C LEU A 62 13.25 35.67 -19.78
N ARG A 63 14.13 35.83 -18.78
CA ARG A 63 14.71 37.15 -18.44
C ARG A 63 15.52 37.72 -19.59
N ASP A 64 16.36 36.92 -20.25
CA ASP A 64 17.17 37.39 -21.37
C ASP A 64 16.33 37.76 -22.60
N LEU A 65 15.26 37.01 -22.87
CA LEU A 65 14.27 37.32 -23.91
C LEU A 65 13.49 38.60 -23.60
N THR A 66 13.03 38.75 -22.36
CA THR A 66 12.30 39.95 -21.90
C THR A 66 13.19 41.19 -22.02
N ARG A 67 14.44 41.11 -21.55
CA ARG A 67 15.44 42.18 -21.71
C ARG A 67 15.63 42.55 -23.18
N PHE A 68 15.72 41.55 -24.08
CA PHE A 68 15.87 41.82 -25.51
C PHE A 68 14.61 42.50 -26.08
N TYR A 69 13.42 42.02 -25.73
CA TYR A 69 12.15 42.59 -26.13
C TYR A 69 12.02 44.05 -25.68
N ASP A 70 12.22 44.35 -24.40
CA ASP A 70 12.10 45.71 -23.84
C ASP A 70 13.11 46.68 -24.48
N LYS A 71 14.35 46.21 -24.70
CA LYS A 71 15.38 46.98 -25.43
C LYS A 71 14.94 47.32 -26.85
N VAL A 72 14.30 46.39 -27.56
CA VAL A 72 13.85 46.64 -28.93
C VAL A 72 12.59 47.51 -28.95
N LEU A 73 11.66 47.30 -28.02
CA LEU A 73 10.41 48.05 -27.91
C LEU A 73 10.66 49.54 -27.63
N SER A 74 11.48 49.86 -26.63
CA SER A 74 11.85 51.24 -26.29
C SER A 74 12.44 52.03 -27.46
N LEU A 75 13.17 51.37 -28.35
CA LEU A 75 13.72 51.99 -29.57
C LEU A 75 12.66 52.35 -30.62
N HIS A 76 11.43 51.84 -30.51
CA HIS A 76 10.31 52.12 -31.42
C HIS A 76 9.24 53.03 -30.80
N GLU A 77 9.18 53.15 -29.47
CA GLU A 77 8.27 54.07 -28.79
C GLU A 77 8.68 55.55 -29.00
N ASP A 78 9.98 55.84 -29.14
CA ASP A 78 10.54 57.19 -29.41
C ASP A 78 10.56 57.58 -30.91
N SER A 79 9.60 57.11 -31.71
CA SER A 79 9.60 57.16 -33.19
C SER A 79 9.44 58.54 -33.87
N ALA A 80 9.83 59.64 -33.21
CA ALA A 80 9.99 60.95 -33.85
C ALA A 80 11.38 61.16 -34.50
N THR A 81 12.38 60.31 -34.20
CA THR A 81 13.74 60.44 -34.75
C THR A 81 13.87 59.76 -36.13
N PRO A 82 14.21 60.50 -37.21
CA PRO A 82 14.31 59.90 -38.54
C PRO A 82 15.50 58.93 -38.66
N VAL A 83 15.33 57.88 -39.47
CA VAL A 83 16.34 56.86 -39.85
C VAL A 83 17.58 57.48 -40.54
N SER A 84 17.59 58.79 -40.79
CA SER A 84 18.73 59.54 -41.32
C SER A 84 19.94 59.60 -40.37
N ASN A 85 19.80 59.22 -39.09
CA ASN A 85 20.94 59.09 -38.18
C ASN A 85 21.73 57.80 -38.47
N PRO A 86 23.01 57.88 -38.91
CA PRO A 86 23.82 56.71 -39.26
C PRO A 86 24.00 55.70 -38.12
N LEU A 87 23.98 56.14 -36.86
CA LEU A 87 24.09 55.26 -35.69
C LEU A 87 22.81 54.45 -35.47
N LEU A 88 21.64 55.08 -35.65
CA LEU A 88 20.35 54.38 -35.59
C LEU A 88 20.18 53.42 -36.77
N ALA A 89 20.59 53.84 -37.97
CA ALA A 89 20.59 52.98 -39.15
C ALA A 89 21.50 51.75 -38.96
N PHE A 90 22.73 51.94 -38.48
CA PHE A 90 23.65 50.83 -38.20
C PHE A 90 23.11 49.87 -37.14
N THR A 91 22.61 50.38 -36.00
CA THR A 91 22.10 49.54 -34.92
C THR A 91 20.83 48.77 -35.32
N LEU A 92 19.98 49.34 -36.18
CA LEU A 92 18.85 48.64 -36.80
C LEU A 92 19.33 47.50 -37.72
N ILE A 93 20.26 47.79 -38.64
CA ILE A 93 20.81 46.79 -39.56
C ILE A 93 21.47 45.64 -38.77
N LYS A 94 22.30 45.96 -37.76
CA LYS A 94 22.94 44.96 -36.90
C LYS A 94 21.91 44.10 -36.16
N ARG A 95 20.87 44.73 -35.58
CA ARG A 95 19.80 44.01 -34.88
C ARG A 95 19.09 43.01 -35.79
N LEU A 96 18.71 43.44 -36.99
CA LEU A 96 18.00 42.61 -37.97
C LEU A 96 18.89 41.51 -38.56
N GLN A 97 20.18 41.78 -38.74
CA GLN A 97 21.11 40.81 -39.31
C GLN A 97 21.59 39.77 -38.28
N SER A 98 21.85 40.19 -37.03
CA SER A 98 22.54 39.37 -36.02
C SER A 98 21.75 39.18 -34.74
N ASP A 99 21.33 40.25 -34.05
CA ASP A 99 20.78 40.11 -32.69
C ASP A 99 19.50 39.25 -32.68
N TRP A 100 18.57 39.48 -33.63
CA TRP A 100 17.37 38.64 -33.80
C TRP A 100 17.71 37.18 -34.15
N ARG A 101 18.72 36.97 -34.98
CA ARG A 101 19.17 35.63 -35.37
C ARG A 101 19.66 34.83 -34.15
N ASN A 102 20.39 35.48 -33.24
CA ASN A 102 20.87 34.85 -32.00
C ASN A 102 19.71 34.47 -31.07
N VAL A 103 18.68 35.32 -30.99
CA VAL A 103 17.49 35.05 -30.17
C VAL A 103 16.65 33.91 -30.75
N VAL A 104 16.34 33.95 -32.05
CA VAL A 104 15.47 32.96 -32.72
C VAL A 104 16.13 31.59 -32.82
N HIS A 105 17.45 31.52 -32.98
CA HIS A 105 18.18 30.25 -33.05
C HIS A 105 18.85 29.84 -31.74
N SER A 106 18.52 30.49 -30.61
CA SER A 106 18.99 30.04 -29.30
C SER A 106 18.48 28.62 -29.03
N LEU A 107 19.38 27.75 -28.58
CA LEU A 107 19.07 26.36 -28.21
C LEU A 107 18.75 26.21 -26.73
N GLU A 108 18.82 27.30 -25.94
CA GLU A 108 18.71 27.27 -24.47
C GLU A 108 17.46 26.52 -23.99
N ALA A 109 16.29 26.76 -24.59
CA ALA A 109 15.06 26.06 -24.22
C ALA A 109 15.17 24.54 -24.44
N SER A 110 15.78 24.13 -25.56
CA SER A 110 15.98 22.73 -25.91
C SER A 110 17.05 22.07 -25.03
N GLU A 111 18.10 22.81 -24.67
CA GLU A 111 19.17 22.35 -23.78
C GLU A 111 18.66 22.18 -22.34
N ASN A 112 17.88 23.15 -21.84
CA ASN A 112 17.28 23.08 -20.52
C ASN A 112 16.38 21.85 -20.37
N ILE A 113 15.45 21.63 -21.31
CA ILE A 113 14.54 20.47 -21.24
C ILE A 113 15.28 19.15 -21.47
N ARG A 114 16.28 19.11 -22.35
CA ARG A 114 17.12 17.92 -22.56
C ARG A 114 17.84 17.54 -21.28
N ALA A 115 18.42 18.50 -20.56
CA ALA A 115 19.08 18.23 -19.28
C ALA A 115 18.12 17.66 -18.22
N LEU A 116 16.86 18.10 -18.19
CA LEU A 116 15.84 17.53 -17.31
C LEU A 116 15.51 16.09 -17.70
N LYS A 117 15.28 15.82 -19.00
CA LYS A 117 14.97 14.49 -19.54
C LYS A 117 16.11 13.50 -19.29
N ASP A 118 17.34 13.86 -19.64
CA ASP A 118 18.54 13.03 -19.39
C ASP A 118 18.76 12.76 -17.90
N GLY A 119 18.34 13.71 -17.05
CA GLY A 119 18.36 13.55 -15.60
C GLY A 119 17.29 12.57 -15.09
N TYR A 120 16.07 12.66 -15.64
CA TYR A 120 14.96 11.77 -15.34
C TYR A 120 15.27 10.33 -15.73
N GLU A 121 15.79 10.09 -16.95
CA GLU A 121 16.16 8.75 -17.45
C GLU A 121 17.14 8.02 -16.50
N LYS A 122 18.01 8.75 -15.80
CA LYS A 122 18.95 8.17 -14.82
C LYS A 122 18.30 7.77 -13.51
N VAL A 123 17.16 8.37 -13.16
CA VAL A 123 16.42 8.11 -11.92
C VAL A 123 15.26 7.15 -12.16
N GLU A 124 14.77 7.04 -13.40
CA GLU A 124 13.61 6.24 -13.80
C GLU A 124 13.67 4.79 -13.30
N GLN A 125 14.86 4.18 -13.29
CA GLN A 125 15.01 2.81 -12.81
C GLN A 125 14.76 2.62 -11.31
N ASP A 126 14.83 3.69 -10.53
CA ASP A 126 14.60 3.71 -9.08
C ASP A 126 13.16 4.13 -8.73
N LEU A 127 12.35 4.51 -9.72
CA LEU A 127 10.96 4.94 -9.51
C LEU A 127 10.02 3.73 -9.38
N PRO A 128 8.91 3.87 -8.64
CA PRO A 128 7.86 2.85 -8.61
C PRO A 128 7.32 2.56 -10.00
N ALA A 129 6.96 1.30 -10.23
CA ALA A 129 6.34 0.87 -11.48
C ALA A 129 4.81 0.99 -11.41
N PHE A 130 4.11 0.76 -12.53
CA PHE A 130 2.64 0.82 -12.58
C PHE A 130 2.00 -0.20 -11.62
N GLU A 131 2.63 -1.37 -11.47
CA GLU A 131 2.18 -2.43 -10.54
C GLU A 131 2.23 -1.97 -9.08
N ASP A 132 3.10 -1.01 -8.74
CA ASP A 132 3.15 -0.42 -7.40
C ASP A 132 1.94 0.49 -7.13
N LEU A 133 1.51 1.25 -8.14
CA LEU A 133 0.30 2.08 -8.07
C LEU A 133 -0.94 1.21 -7.93
N GLU A 134 -1.04 0.16 -8.75
CA GLU A 134 -2.11 -0.84 -8.67
C GLU A 134 -2.14 -1.52 -7.28
N GLY A 135 -0.98 -1.93 -6.77
CA GLY A 135 -0.85 -2.50 -5.43
C GLY A 135 -1.28 -1.54 -4.31
N ALA A 136 -0.95 -0.25 -4.43
CA ALA A 136 -1.38 0.79 -3.49
C ALA A 136 -2.89 1.05 -3.54
N ALA A 137 -3.49 1.12 -4.73
CA ALA A 137 -4.94 1.25 -4.90
C ALA A 137 -5.69 0.05 -4.29
N ARG A 138 -5.22 -1.18 -4.54
CA ARG A 138 -5.75 -2.39 -3.90
C ARG A 138 -5.62 -2.39 -2.39
N ALA A 139 -4.55 -1.80 -1.85
CA ALA A 139 -4.41 -1.64 -0.42
C ALA A 139 -5.48 -0.69 0.17
N LEU A 140 -5.79 0.42 -0.50
CA LEU A 140 -6.87 1.33 -0.08
C LEU A 140 -8.24 0.63 -0.12
N MET A 141 -8.53 -0.13 -1.17
CA MET A 141 -9.76 -0.93 -1.27
C MET A 141 -9.84 -1.97 -0.14
N ARG A 142 -8.74 -2.64 0.19
CA ARG A 142 -8.67 -3.57 1.32
C ARG A 142 -8.94 -2.88 2.66
N LEU A 143 -8.42 -1.68 2.88
CA LEU A 143 -8.67 -0.92 4.09
C LEU A 143 -10.14 -0.48 4.16
N GLN A 144 -10.71 0.00 3.05
CA GLN A 144 -12.13 0.31 2.92
C GLN A 144 -12.99 -0.87 3.35
N ASP A 145 -12.64 -2.05 2.87
CA ASP A 145 -13.34 -3.29 3.13
C ASP A 145 -13.23 -3.75 4.59
N VAL A 146 -12.01 -3.99 5.07
CA VAL A 146 -11.80 -4.60 6.40
C VAL A 146 -12.29 -3.69 7.52
N TYR A 147 -12.12 -2.37 7.37
CA TYR A 147 -12.51 -1.40 8.41
C TYR A 147 -13.84 -0.69 8.12
N MET A 148 -14.55 -1.07 7.05
CA MET A 148 -15.79 -0.43 6.60
C MET A 148 -15.64 1.09 6.46
N LEU A 149 -14.52 1.54 5.85
CA LEU A 149 -14.22 2.97 5.73
C LEU A 149 -15.12 3.63 4.69
N ASN A 150 -15.57 4.83 5.01
CA ASN A 150 -16.22 5.70 4.06
C ASN A 150 -15.18 6.34 3.11
N VAL A 151 -15.37 6.15 1.80
CA VAL A 151 -14.42 6.64 0.77
C VAL A 151 -14.24 8.16 0.82
N LYS A 152 -15.32 8.93 1.04
CA LYS A 152 -15.24 10.40 1.16
C LYS A 152 -14.46 10.85 2.40
N GLY A 153 -14.62 10.15 3.53
CA GLY A 153 -13.79 10.36 4.71
C GLY A 153 -12.32 10.06 4.40
N LEU A 154 -12.07 8.89 3.80
CA LEU A 154 -10.72 8.43 3.46
C LEU A 154 -10.01 9.38 2.49
N ALA A 155 -10.71 9.87 1.45
CA ALA A 155 -10.21 10.87 0.50
C ALA A 155 -9.86 12.21 1.18
N ARG A 156 -10.45 12.52 2.34
CA ARG A 156 -10.12 13.72 3.13
C ARG A 156 -9.03 13.45 4.18
N GLY A 157 -8.51 12.23 4.24
CA GLY A 157 -7.53 11.80 5.23
C GLY A 157 -8.12 11.50 6.61
N VAL A 158 -9.43 11.20 6.68
CA VAL A 158 -10.15 10.87 7.91
C VAL A 158 -10.66 9.43 7.84
N PHE A 159 -10.24 8.58 8.77
CA PHE A 159 -10.58 7.16 8.75
C PHE A 159 -11.84 6.95 9.59
N GLN A 160 -12.99 7.03 8.91
CA GLN A 160 -14.31 6.92 9.49
C GLN A 160 -15.05 5.73 8.93
N ARG A 161 -15.75 4.99 9.80
CA ARG A 161 -16.79 4.04 9.38
C ARG A 161 -18.17 4.67 9.52
N VAL A 162 -19.06 4.36 8.59
CA VAL A 162 -20.44 4.84 8.58
C VAL A 162 -21.37 3.64 8.57
N ALA A 163 -22.17 3.50 9.63
CA ALA A 163 -23.18 2.45 9.76
C ALA A 163 -24.56 3.11 10.00
N GLY A 164 -25.37 3.18 8.95
CA GLY A 164 -26.61 3.97 8.97
C GLY A 164 -26.31 5.45 9.19
N SER A 165 -26.90 6.06 10.23
CA SER A 165 -26.61 7.45 10.61
C SER A 165 -25.43 7.61 11.57
N ALA A 166 -24.84 6.51 12.06
CA ALA A 166 -23.75 6.55 13.02
C ALA A 166 -22.41 6.65 12.30
N VAL A 167 -21.62 7.67 12.64
CA VAL A 167 -20.24 7.84 12.21
C VAL A 167 -19.33 7.47 13.38
N THR A 168 -18.38 6.56 13.16
CA THR A 168 -17.36 6.22 14.16
C THR A 168 -15.98 6.57 13.60
N ASP A 169 -15.25 7.43 14.31
CA ASP A 169 -13.86 7.74 14.01
C ASP A 169 -12.96 6.57 14.44
N LEU A 170 -12.25 5.97 13.48
CA LEU A 170 -11.25 4.94 13.75
C LEU A 170 -9.86 5.57 13.93
N TYR A 171 -9.55 6.58 13.11
CA TYR A 171 -8.33 7.37 13.23
C TYR A 171 -8.49 8.72 12.54
N SER A 172 -7.92 9.77 13.16
CA SER A 172 -7.85 11.12 12.58
C SER A 172 -6.46 11.70 12.85
N PRO A 173 -5.62 11.90 11.81
CA PRO A 173 -4.30 12.46 11.99
C PRO A 173 -4.38 13.94 12.37
N ARG A 174 -3.34 14.45 13.06
CA ARG A 174 -3.22 15.89 13.39
C ARG A 174 -3.16 16.77 12.14
N ARG A 175 -2.59 16.24 11.06
CA ARG A 175 -2.52 16.89 9.75
C ARG A 175 -3.25 15.99 8.76
N LEU A 176 -4.30 16.54 8.15
CA LEU A 176 -5.04 15.85 7.11
C LEU A 176 -4.22 15.85 5.81
N PHE A 177 -4.24 14.72 5.14
CA PHE A 177 -3.72 14.55 3.79
C PHE A 177 -4.90 14.14 2.92
N SER A 178 -5.32 15.04 2.04
CA SER A 178 -6.45 14.81 1.14
C SER A 178 -5.96 14.32 -0.21
N LEU A 179 -6.66 13.34 -0.76
CA LEU A 179 -6.54 12.92 -2.14
C LEU A 179 -7.19 13.98 -3.05
N THR A 180 -6.59 14.20 -4.20
CA THR A 180 -7.15 15.01 -5.28
C THR A 180 -8.27 14.25 -6.02
N ALA A 181 -8.92 14.93 -6.95
CA ALA A 181 -9.90 14.30 -7.84
C ALA A 181 -9.24 13.21 -8.72
N ASP A 182 -8.04 13.48 -9.23
CA ASP A 182 -7.25 12.54 -10.02
C ASP A 182 -6.83 11.32 -9.19
N ASP A 183 -6.32 11.52 -7.96
CA ASP A 183 -5.98 10.41 -7.05
C ASP A 183 -7.19 9.47 -6.82
N CYS A 184 -8.37 10.04 -6.56
CA CYS A 184 -9.59 9.25 -6.36
C CYS A 184 -10.00 8.52 -7.65
N PHE A 185 -9.86 9.18 -8.80
CA PHE A 185 -10.12 8.58 -10.10
C PHE A 185 -9.19 7.39 -10.36
N GLN A 186 -7.89 7.50 -10.05
CA GLN A 186 -6.93 6.41 -10.26
C GLN A 186 -7.27 5.18 -9.42
N VAL A 187 -7.66 5.34 -8.15
CA VAL A 187 -8.12 4.21 -7.32
C VAL A 187 -9.38 3.58 -7.92
N GLY A 188 -10.36 4.40 -8.31
CA GLY A 188 -11.59 3.94 -8.95
C GLY A 188 -11.36 3.26 -10.30
N LYS A 189 -10.39 3.75 -11.08
CA LYS A 189 -10.00 3.20 -12.38
C LYS A 189 -9.34 1.83 -12.24
N VAL A 190 -8.45 1.64 -11.27
CA VAL A 190 -7.87 0.32 -10.98
C VAL A 190 -8.98 -0.69 -10.67
N ALA A 191 -9.94 -0.33 -9.82
CA ALA A 191 -11.08 -1.19 -9.52
C ALA A 191 -11.95 -1.48 -10.77
N TYR A 192 -12.21 -0.44 -11.56
CA TYR A 192 -12.96 -0.53 -12.82
C TYR A 192 -12.31 -1.48 -13.81
N ASP A 193 -10.99 -1.37 -14.01
CA ASP A 193 -10.22 -2.18 -14.95
C ASP A 193 -10.20 -3.66 -14.52
N MET A 194 -10.33 -3.94 -13.22
CA MET A 194 -10.49 -5.28 -12.65
C MET A 194 -11.92 -5.83 -12.76
N GLY A 195 -12.89 -5.02 -13.19
CA GLY A 195 -14.32 -5.36 -13.18
C GLY A 195 -14.96 -5.32 -11.79
N ASP A 196 -14.28 -4.72 -10.80
CA ASP A 196 -14.76 -4.57 -9.43
C ASP A 196 -15.56 -3.26 -9.29
N TYR A 197 -16.81 -3.29 -9.74
CA TYR A 197 -17.68 -2.11 -9.69
C TYR A 197 -18.14 -1.75 -8.27
N TYR A 198 -18.03 -2.68 -7.32
CA TYR A 198 -18.30 -2.42 -5.90
C TYR A 198 -17.33 -1.38 -5.33
N HIS A 199 -16.04 -1.51 -5.64
CA HIS A 199 -15.05 -0.50 -5.25
C HIS A 199 -14.98 0.67 -6.24
N ALA A 200 -15.14 0.43 -7.54
CA ALA A 200 -14.99 1.49 -8.55
C ALA A 200 -16.00 2.63 -8.34
N ILE A 201 -17.27 2.31 -8.10
CA ILE A 201 -18.35 3.31 -7.99
C ILE A 201 -18.08 4.34 -6.90
N PRO A 202 -17.88 3.99 -5.61
CA PRO A 202 -17.71 4.99 -4.56
C PRO A 202 -16.45 5.85 -4.73
N TRP A 203 -15.37 5.31 -5.30
CA TRP A 203 -14.16 6.08 -5.63
C TRP A 203 -14.37 7.04 -6.81
N LEU A 204 -15.05 6.59 -7.86
CA LEU A 204 -15.38 7.41 -9.01
C LEU A 204 -16.44 8.47 -8.68
N GLU A 205 -17.38 8.20 -7.77
CA GLU A 205 -18.33 9.19 -7.24
C GLU A 205 -17.61 10.33 -6.52
N GLU A 206 -16.66 10.01 -5.63
CA GLU A 206 -15.88 11.04 -4.93
C GLU A 206 -14.97 11.80 -5.93
N ALA A 207 -14.37 11.11 -6.91
CA ALA A 207 -13.61 11.75 -7.97
C ALA A 207 -14.45 12.76 -8.77
N VAL A 208 -15.63 12.36 -9.24
CA VAL A 208 -16.58 13.26 -9.94
C VAL A 208 -16.99 14.42 -9.04
N SER A 209 -17.28 14.17 -7.76
CA SER A 209 -17.62 15.21 -6.79
C SER A 209 -16.49 16.26 -6.66
N LEU A 210 -15.23 15.81 -6.58
CA LEU A 210 -14.07 16.69 -6.47
C LEU A 210 -13.80 17.43 -7.79
N PHE A 211 -13.85 16.75 -8.94
CA PHE A 211 -13.66 17.36 -10.25
C PHE A 211 -14.70 18.44 -10.56
N ARG A 212 -15.96 18.26 -10.14
CA ARG A 212 -16.98 19.31 -10.26
C ARG A 212 -16.59 20.58 -9.48
N GLY A 213 -15.98 20.41 -8.31
CA GLY A 213 -15.52 21.52 -7.47
C GLY A 213 -14.30 22.25 -8.05
N SER A 214 -13.47 21.57 -8.83
CA SER A 214 -12.26 22.11 -9.46
C SER A 214 -12.36 22.23 -10.99
N TYR A 215 -13.58 22.23 -11.55
CA TYR A 215 -13.74 22.20 -13.00
C TYR A 215 -13.11 23.43 -13.67
N GLY A 216 -12.27 23.19 -14.68
CA GLY A 216 -11.51 24.23 -15.38
C GLY A 216 -10.16 24.57 -14.75
N ASP A 217 -9.83 24.06 -13.56
CA ASP A 217 -8.52 24.18 -12.92
C ASP A 217 -7.69 22.90 -13.18
N TRP A 218 -7.33 22.70 -14.45
CA TRP A 218 -6.52 21.54 -14.86
C TRP A 218 -5.05 21.72 -14.48
N LYS A 219 -4.47 20.73 -13.80
CA LYS A 219 -3.03 20.74 -13.50
C LYS A 219 -2.26 19.87 -14.47
N THR A 220 -1.01 20.25 -14.73
CA THR A 220 -0.18 19.58 -15.75
C THR A 220 0.15 18.14 -15.36
N GLU A 221 0.12 17.83 -14.07
CA GLU A 221 0.36 16.51 -13.50
C GLU A 221 -0.87 15.59 -13.46
N ASP A 222 -2.09 16.11 -13.66
CA ASP A 222 -3.31 15.30 -13.65
C ASP A 222 -3.37 14.42 -14.91
N GLU A 223 -3.88 13.19 -14.80
CA GLU A 223 -4.08 12.29 -15.95
C GLU A 223 -5.53 12.27 -16.44
N ALA A 224 -6.49 12.54 -15.55
CA ALA A 224 -7.92 12.37 -15.81
C ALA A 224 -8.72 13.65 -15.59
N SER A 225 -9.79 13.78 -16.39
CA SER A 225 -10.74 14.89 -16.36
C SER A 225 -12.09 14.53 -15.75
N LEU A 226 -12.94 15.57 -15.56
CA LEU A 226 -14.33 15.35 -15.15
C LEU A 226 -15.05 14.47 -16.18
N GLU A 227 -14.79 14.68 -17.47
CA GLU A 227 -15.33 13.90 -18.56
C GLU A 227 -14.91 12.43 -18.46
N ASP A 228 -13.63 12.15 -18.18
CA ASP A 228 -13.14 10.79 -17.97
C ASP A 228 -13.82 10.13 -16.76
N ALA A 229 -13.91 10.83 -15.64
CA ALA A 229 -14.54 10.33 -14.43
C ALA A 229 -16.04 10.04 -14.64
N LEU A 230 -16.77 10.92 -15.33
CA LEU A 230 -18.19 10.73 -15.68
C LEU A 230 -18.39 9.53 -16.60
N ASP A 231 -17.52 9.33 -17.59
CA ASP A 231 -17.59 8.21 -18.53
C ASP A 231 -17.39 6.86 -17.82
N HIS A 232 -16.35 6.75 -16.98
CA HIS A 232 -16.08 5.53 -16.21
C HIS A 232 -17.18 5.25 -15.20
N LEU A 233 -17.65 6.27 -14.48
CA LEU A 233 -18.72 6.13 -13.49
C LEU A 233 -20.05 5.71 -14.13
N ALA A 234 -20.42 6.34 -15.26
CA ALA A 234 -21.62 5.98 -16.01
C ALA A 234 -21.59 4.51 -16.46
N PHE A 235 -20.45 4.03 -16.96
CA PHE A 235 -20.30 2.64 -17.34
C PHE A 235 -20.34 1.70 -16.13
N ALA A 236 -19.68 2.05 -15.02
CA ALA A 236 -19.69 1.26 -13.80
C ALA A 236 -21.12 1.06 -13.26
N TYR A 237 -21.93 2.12 -13.21
CA TYR A 237 -23.36 1.99 -12.84
C TYR A 237 -24.15 1.15 -13.82
N PHE A 238 -23.89 1.27 -15.12
CA PHE A 238 -24.54 0.43 -16.12
C PHE A 238 -24.23 -1.06 -15.89
N GLN A 239 -22.97 -1.40 -15.61
CA GLN A 239 -22.55 -2.78 -15.31
C GLN A 239 -23.13 -3.28 -13.97
N ALA A 240 -23.28 -2.39 -13.00
CA ALA A 240 -23.97 -2.66 -11.75
C ALA A 240 -25.51 -2.79 -11.91
N GLY A 241 -26.06 -2.56 -13.10
CA GLY A 241 -27.50 -2.65 -13.38
C GLY A 241 -28.31 -1.39 -13.07
N ASN A 242 -27.67 -0.31 -12.61
CA ASN A 242 -28.33 0.98 -12.36
C ASN A 242 -28.31 1.85 -13.63
N VAL A 243 -29.20 1.52 -14.57
CA VAL A 243 -29.32 2.19 -15.86
C VAL A 243 -29.75 3.66 -15.72
N SER A 244 -30.53 3.98 -14.68
CA SER A 244 -30.99 5.35 -14.40
C SER A 244 -29.83 6.29 -14.07
N CYS A 245 -28.95 5.89 -13.14
CA CYS A 245 -27.74 6.65 -12.81
C CYS A 245 -26.80 6.77 -14.01
N ALA A 246 -26.59 5.67 -14.76
CA ALA A 246 -25.79 5.68 -15.98
C ALA A 246 -26.30 6.71 -17.01
N LEU A 247 -27.62 6.77 -17.22
CA LEU A 247 -28.25 7.75 -18.10
C LEU A 247 -28.06 9.18 -17.61
N SER A 248 -28.26 9.44 -16.31
CA SER A 248 -28.08 10.78 -15.73
C SER A 248 -26.66 11.29 -15.94
N LEU A 249 -25.65 10.48 -15.61
CA LEU A 249 -24.24 10.81 -15.76
C LEU A 249 -23.83 10.98 -17.23
N SER A 250 -24.36 10.15 -18.12
CA SER A 250 -24.11 10.25 -19.57
C SER A 250 -24.69 11.53 -20.17
N ARG A 251 -25.84 12.00 -19.67
CA ARG A 251 -26.41 13.30 -20.07
C ARG A 251 -25.58 14.46 -19.54
N GLU A 252 -25.11 14.38 -18.30
CA GLU A 252 -24.19 15.36 -17.72
C GLU A 252 -22.90 15.45 -18.52
N PHE A 253 -22.28 14.31 -18.87
CA PHE A 253 -21.10 14.26 -19.72
C PHE A 253 -21.29 15.06 -21.03
N LEU A 254 -22.46 14.93 -21.68
CA LEU A 254 -22.75 15.64 -22.94
C LEU A 254 -22.92 17.15 -22.77
N LEU A 255 -23.10 17.66 -21.54
CA LEU A 255 -23.06 19.11 -21.29
C LEU A 255 -21.65 19.67 -21.49
N TYR A 256 -20.63 18.87 -21.15
CA TYR A 256 -19.22 19.25 -21.27
C TYR A 256 -18.63 18.85 -22.64
N SER A 257 -19.08 17.73 -23.21
CA SER A 257 -18.64 17.23 -24.52
C SER A 257 -19.81 16.91 -25.46
N PRO A 258 -20.51 17.93 -26.02
CA PRO A 258 -21.73 17.73 -26.82
C PRO A 258 -21.53 16.90 -28.09
N ASP A 259 -20.35 16.97 -28.70
CA ASP A 259 -20.05 16.29 -29.97
C ASP A 259 -19.65 14.81 -29.81
N ASN A 260 -19.65 14.28 -28.57
CA ASN A 260 -19.25 12.91 -28.31
C ASN A 260 -20.31 11.90 -28.77
N LYS A 261 -20.10 11.37 -29.98
CA LYS A 261 -21.00 10.39 -30.63
C LYS A 261 -21.12 9.08 -29.84
N ARG A 262 -20.09 8.66 -29.09
CA ARG A 262 -20.16 7.43 -28.28
C ARG A 262 -21.16 7.63 -27.15
N MET A 263 -21.02 8.74 -26.41
CA MET A 263 -21.90 9.03 -25.29
C MET A 263 -23.35 9.29 -25.73
N ALA A 264 -23.57 10.01 -26.83
CA ALA A 264 -24.90 10.20 -27.39
C ALA A 264 -25.60 8.87 -27.73
N ARG A 265 -24.86 7.87 -28.24
CA ARG A 265 -25.41 6.52 -28.47
C ARG A 265 -25.71 5.78 -27.16
N ASN A 266 -24.88 5.94 -26.13
CA ASN A 266 -25.13 5.35 -24.82
C ASN A 266 -26.41 5.89 -24.20
N VAL A 267 -26.63 7.22 -24.26
CA VAL A 267 -27.87 7.87 -23.79
C VAL A 267 -29.11 7.24 -24.46
N LEU A 268 -29.13 7.17 -25.81
CA LEU A 268 -30.23 6.56 -26.55
C LEU A 268 -30.46 5.08 -26.16
N LYS A 269 -29.36 4.33 -25.94
CA LYS A 269 -29.43 2.93 -25.49
C LYS A 269 -30.06 2.83 -24.11
N TYR A 270 -29.64 3.66 -23.15
CA TYR A 270 -30.15 3.63 -21.78
C TYR A 270 -31.61 4.07 -21.71
N GLU A 271 -32.01 5.10 -22.46
CA GLU A 271 -33.41 5.53 -22.60
C GLU A 271 -34.30 4.39 -23.12
N LYS A 272 -33.84 3.66 -24.14
CA LYS A 272 -34.55 2.50 -24.68
C LYS A 272 -34.70 1.39 -23.63
N LEU A 273 -33.63 1.04 -22.92
CA LEU A 273 -33.66 -0.01 -21.88
C LEU A 273 -34.65 0.33 -20.76
N LEU A 274 -34.69 1.59 -20.31
CA LEU A 274 -35.63 2.03 -19.28
C LEU A 274 -37.07 2.04 -19.77
N ALA A 275 -37.32 2.36 -21.04
CA ALA A 275 -38.65 2.30 -21.64
C ALA A 275 -39.18 0.85 -21.78
N GLU A 276 -38.29 -0.10 -22.06
CA GLU A 276 -38.62 -1.53 -22.22
C GLU A 276 -38.79 -2.26 -20.86
N SER A 277 -38.27 -1.71 -19.76
CA SER A 277 -38.34 -2.32 -18.42
C SER A 277 -38.64 -1.29 -17.31
N PRO A 278 -39.89 -0.80 -17.19
CA PRO A 278 -40.27 0.23 -16.22
C PRO A 278 -40.06 -0.18 -14.75
N SER A 279 -40.04 -1.47 -14.46
CA SER A 279 -39.82 -2.04 -13.12
C SER A 279 -38.36 -1.98 -12.64
N GLN A 280 -37.38 -1.71 -13.53
CA GLN A 280 -35.98 -1.47 -13.14
C GLN A 280 -35.72 -0.05 -12.60
N VAL A 281 -36.71 0.85 -12.66
CA VAL A 281 -36.57 2.25 -12.23
C VAL A 281 -36.51 2.39 -10.70
N VAL A 282 -36.91 1.36 -9.93
CA VAL A 282 -37.15 1.47 -8.47
C VAL A 282 -36.30 0.48 -7.64
N ALA A 283 -35.70 -0.54 -8.25
CA ALA A 283 -34.80 -1.44 -7.52
C ALA A 283 -33.41 -0.81 -7.46
N GLU A 284 -33.00 -0.28 -6.30
CA GLU A 284 -31.58 -0.04 -6.03
C GLU A 284 -30.84 -1.36 -6.26
N ALA A 285 -30.03 -1.42 -7.33
CA ALA A 285 -29.22 -2.59 -7.59
C ALA A 285 -28.26 -2.75 -6.41
N VAL A 286 -28.46 -3.80 -5.61
CA VAL A 286 -27.55 -4.11 -4.51
C VAL A 286 -26.24 -4.56 -5.11
N ILE A 287 -25.26 -3.65 -5.12
CA ILE A 287 -23.92 -3.94 -5.63
C ILE A 287 -23.27 -4.91 -4.65
N GLN A 288 -23.10 -6.15 -5.07
CA GLN A 288 -22.47 -7.17 -4.24
C GLN A 288 -20.96 -7.02 -4.28
N ARG A 289 -20.35 -7.09 -3.10
CA ARG A 289 -18.90 -7.17 -2.95
C ARG A 289 -18.36 -8.43 -3.65
N PRO A 290 -17.18 -8.36 -4.29
CA PRO A 290 -16.58 -9.53 -4.92
C PRO A 290 -16.42 -10.70 -3.94
N ASN A 291 -16.81 -11.89 -4.39
CA ASN A 291 -16.65 -13.11 -3.60
C ASN A 291 -15.19 -13.55 -3.58
N VAL A 292 -14.70 -13.96 -2.41
CA VAL A 292 -13.34 -14.45 -2.18
C VAL A 292 -13.43 -15.87 -1.66
N PRO A 293 -13.53 -16.90 -2.53
CA PRO A 293 -13.92 -18.24 -2.12
C PRO A 293 -12.95 -18.94 -1.16
N HIS A 294 -11.69 -18.52 -1.14
CA HIS A 294 -10.66 -19.10 -0.29
C HIS A 294 -10.71 -18.59 1.16
N LEU A 295 -11.34 -17.44 1.41
CA LEU A 295 -11.42 -16.82 2.73
C LEU A 295 -12.77 -17.10 3.39
N GLN A 296 -12.97 -18.33 3.85
CA GLN A 296 -14.25 -18.78 4.44
C GLN A 296 -14.63 -18.03 5.73
N THR A 297 -13.64 -17.47 6.44
CA THR A 297 -13.80 -16.80 7.73
C THR A 297 -13.77 -15.27 7.62
N ARG A 298 -14.03 -14.72 6.43
CA ARG A 298 -13.91 -13.29 6.11
C ARG A 298 -14.64 -12.39 7.11
N ASP A 299 -15.92 -12.65 7.38
CA ASP A 299 -16.74 -11.78 8.23
C ASP A 299 -16.21 -11.71 9.67
N THR A 300 -15.83 -12.86 10.23
CA THR A 300 -15.22 -12.94 11.57
C THR A 300 -13.87 -12.24 11.60
N TYR A 301 -13.02 -12.47 10.59
CA TYR A 301 -11.72 -11.82 10.47
C TYR A 301 -11.84 -10.29 10.42
N GLU A 302 -12.72 -9.77 9.56
CA GLU A 302 -12.93 -8.34 9.41
C GLU A 302 -13.53 -7.74 10.69
N GLY A 303 -14.53 -8.40 11.29
CA GLY A 303 -15.11 -8.00 12.57
C GLY A 303 -14.08 -7.90 13.69
N LEU A 304 -13.16 -8.87 13.79
CA LEU A 304 -12.07 -8.84 14.76
C LEU A 304 -11.09 -7.69 14.49
N CYS A 305 -10.75 -7.41 13.23
CA CYS A 305 -9.89 -6.28 12.90
C CYS A 305 -10.52 -4.93 13.26
N GLN A 306 -11.84 -4.80 13.10
CA GLN A 306 -12.60 -3.59 13.44
C GLN A 306 -12.62 -3.27 14.94
N THR A 307 -12.31 -4.25 15.80
CA THR A 307 -12.14 -4.00 17.25
C THR A 307 -10.87 -3.23 17.58
N LEU A 308 -9.93 -3.09 16.63
CA LEU A 308 -8.62 -2.45 16.86
C LEU A 308 -7.84 -3.04 18.04
N GLY A 309 -8.08 -4.32 18.37
CA GLY A 309 -7.46 -5.00 19.51
C GLY A 309 -8.15 -4.74 20.86
N SER A 310 -9.28 -4.03 20.90
CA SER A 310 -10.05 -3.88 22.13
C SER A 310 -10.80 -5.17 22.44
N GLN A 311 -10.50 -5.80 23.59
CA GLN A 311 -11.21 -7.00 24.06
C GLN A 311 -12.36 -6.61 25.01
N PRO A 312 -13.61 -7.05 24.77
CA PRO A 312 -14.73 -6.76 25.67
C PRO A 312 -14.60 -7.39 27.08
N THR A 313 -13.81 -8.46 27.22
CA THR A 313 -13.94 -9.42 28.33
C THR A 313 -12.75 -9.50 29.28
N HIS A 314 -11.64 -8.78 29.03
CA HIS A 314 -10.38 -8.96 29.78
C HIS A 314 -10.54 -8.74 31.30
N TYR A 315 -11.47 -7.87 31.72
CA TYR A 315 -11.74 -7.55 33.13
C TYR A 315 -12.81 -8.42 33.80
N GLN A 316 -13.48 -9.30 33.06
CA GLN A 316 -14.59 -10.12 33.56
C GLN A 316 -14.19 -11.56 33.89
N ILE A 317 -13.01 -12.00 33.48
CA ILE A 317 -12.51 -13.36 33.66
C ILE A 317 -11.38 -13.34 34.70
N PRO A 318 -11.63 -13.70 35.98
CA PRO A 318 -10.62 -13.60 37.05
C PRO A 318 -9.35 -14.43 36.81
N SER A 319 -9.41 -15.42 35.93
CA SER A 319 -8.28 -16.26 35.52
C SER A 319 -7.38 -15.63 34.46
N LEU A 320 -7.75 -14.48 33.88
CA LEU A 320 -6.85 -13.64 33.09
C LEU A 320 -6.16 -12.65 34.04
N TYR A 321 -4.83 -12.75 34.15
CA TYR A 321 -4.07 -11.95 35.11
C TYR A 321 -2.70 -11.56 34.55
N CYS A 322 -2.15 -10.49 35.12
CA CYS A 322 -0.77 -10.07 34.90
C CYS A 322 0.13 -10.61 36.02
N SER A 323 1.31 -11.11 35.66
CA SER A 323 2.29 -11.63 36.63
C SER A 323 3.73 -11.39 36.16
N TYR A 324 4.67 -11.64 37.07
CA TYR A 324 6.09 -11.73 36.74
C TYR A 324 6.45 -13.20 36.52
N GLU A 325 6.93 -13.54 35.33
CA GLU A 325 7.29 -14.89 34.92
C GLU A 325 8.80 -15.08 34.97
N THR A 326 9.24 -16.12 35.67
CA THR A 326 10.63 -16.55 35.68
C THR A 326 10.81 -17.88 34.98
N ASN A 327 9.72 -18.65 34.77
CA ASN A 327 9.74 -20.02 34.29
C ASN A 327 10.75 -20.91 35.05
N SER A 328 10.99 -20.61 36.33
CA SER A 328 12.04 -21.23 37.17
C SER A 328 13.46 -21.17 36.57
N SER A 329 13.70 -20.28 35.61
CA SER A 329 14.99 -20.08 34.98
C SER A 329 15.89 -19.23 35.87
N PRO A 330 17.12 -19.68 36.20
CA PRO A 330 18.09 -18.86 36.92
C PRO A 330 18.38 -17.53 36.21
N TYR A 331 18.29 -17.52 34.88
CA TYR A 331 18.49 -16.34 34.04
C TYR A 331 17.45 -15.24 34.30
N LEU A 332 16.22 -15.60 34.65
CA LEU A 332 15.09 -14.67 34.83
C LEU A 332 14.81 -14.33 36.31
N LEU A 333 15.57 -14.87 37.27
CA LEU A 333 15.34 -14.60 38.71
C LEU A 333 15.53 -13.13 39.08
N LEU A 334 16.53 -12.47 38.50
CA LEU A 334 16.83 -11.05 38.79
C LEU A 334 16.07 -10.07 37.89
N GLN A 335 15.57 -10.56 36.75
CA GLN A 335 14.82 -9.77 35.79
C GLN A 335 13.65 -10.60 35.26
N PRO A 336 12.60 -10.80 36.07
CA PRO A 336 11.43 -11.54 35.63
C PRO A 336 10.71 -10.81 34.50
N VAL A 337 10.14 -11.58 33.57
CA VAL A 337 9.42 -11.05 32.42
C VAL A 337 7.99 -10.68 32.83
N ARG A 338 7.52 -9.51 32.40
CA ARG A 338 6.13 -9.09 32.60
C ARG A 338 5.23 -9.90 31.68
N LYS A 339 4.32 -10.68 32.26
CA LYS A 339 3.42 -11.59 31.57
C LYS A 339 1.98 -11.15 31.75
N GLU A 340 1.22 -11.15 30.66
CA GLU A 340 -0.22 -10.95 30.65
C GLU A 340 -0.87 -12.13 29.91
N VAL A 341 -1.76 -12.85 30.59
CA VAL A 341 -2.52 -13.94 29.97
C VAL A 341 -3.70 -13.32 29.21
N ILE A 342 -3.68 -13.45 27.89
CA ILE A 342 -4.69 -12.87 26.99
C ILE A 342 -5.83 -13.85 26.77
N HIS A 343 -5.51 -15.14 26.66
CA HIS A 343 -6.49 -16.20 26.42
C HIS A 343 -6.04 -17.52 27.06
N LEU A 344 -7.01 -18.34 27.47
CA LEU A 344 -6.74 -19.62 28.15
C LEU A 344 -6.76 -20.80 27.18
N GLU A 345 -7.66 -20.81 26.21
CA GLU A 345 -7.87 -21.92 25.27
C GLU A 345 -8.31 -21.38 23.89
N PRO A 346 -7.37 -21.12 22.95
CA PRO A 346 -5.96 -21.49 23.01
C PRO A 346 -5.23 -20.61 24.02
N TYR A 347 -4.16 -21.16 24.60
CA TYR A 347 -3.34 -20.42 25.56
C TYR A 347 -2.50 -19.38 24.83
N VAL A 348 -2.81 -18.10 25.05
CA VAL A 348 -2.14 -16.97 24.42
C VAL A 348 -1.69 -15.97 25.47
N VAL A 349 -0.41 -15.58 25.39
CA VAL A 349 0.24 -14.74 26.39
C VAL A 349 1.02 -13.62 25.74
N LEU A 350 0.91 -12.44 26.31
CA LEU A 350 1.69 -11.27 25.94
C LEU A 350 2.79 -11.03 26.99
N TYR A 351 4.03 -10.98 26.55
CA TYR A 351 5.20 -10.64 27.34
C TYR A 351 5.60 -9.19 27.07
N HIS A 352 5.35 -8.30 28.02
CA HIS A 352 5.63 -6.87 27.89
C HIS A 352 7.12 -6.57 28.01
N ASP A 353 7.57 -5.56 27.27
CA ASP A 353 8.96 -5.07 27.29
C ASP A 353 9.99 -6.20 27.07
N PHE A 354 9.65 -7.19 26.22
CA PHE A 354 10.48 -8.36 25.98
C PHE A 354 11.82 -8.00 25.31
N VAL A 355 11.79 -7.02 24.41
CA VAL A 355 13.00 -6.35 23.88
C VAL A 355 13.00 -4.89 24.30
N ASN A 356 14.14 -4.21 24.23
CA ASN A 356 14.17 -2.76 24.33
C ASN A 356 14.25 -2.08 22.95
N ASP A 357 14.09 -0.76 22.91
CA ASP A 357 14.10 0.02 21.67
C ASP A 357 15.39 -0.13 20.86
N VAL A 358 16.54 -0.27 21.53
CA VAL A 358 17.85 -0.44 20.88
C VAL A 358 17.94 -1.82 20.22
N GLU A 359 17.50 -2.87 20.92
CA GLU A 359 17.42 -4.23 20.39
C GLU A 359 16.46 -4.28 19.19
N ALA A 360 15.26 -3.72 19.33
CA ALA A 360 14.26 -3.68 18.26
C ALA A 360 14.76 -2.92 17.02
N GLN A 361 15.41 -1.77 17.20
CA GLN A 361 16.01 -1.03 16.10
C GLN A 361 17.16 -1.81 15.44
N LYS A 362 18.01 -2.47 16.23
CA LYS A 362 19.12 -3.27 15.71
C LYS A 362 18.61 -4.45 14.88
N ILE A 363 17.60 -5.18 15.35
CA ILE A 363 16.99 -6.29 14.61
C ILE A 363 16.41 -5.80 13.27
N ARG A 364 15.68 -4.67 13.27
CA ARG A 364 15.17 -4.06 12.02
C ARG A 364 16.29 -3.68 11.06
N GLY A 365 17.35 -3.04 11.55
CA GLY A 365 18.50 -2.65 10.73
C GLY A 365 19.27 -3.83 10.13
N LEU A 366 19.37 -4.95 10.85
CA LEU A 366 19.97 -6.19 10.33
C LEU A 366 19.11 -6.81 9.23
N ALA A 367 17.79 -6.78 9.37
CA ALA A 367 16.84 -7.36 8.42
C ALA A 367 16.64 -6.52 7.15
N GLU A 368 16.68 -5.20 7.29
CA GLU A 368 16.31 -4.23 6.26
C GLU A 368 16.97 -4.46 4.88
N PRO A 369 18.28 -4.77 4.77
CA PRO A 369 18.94 -5.03 3.49
C PRO A 369 18.52 -6.36 2.82
N TRP A 370 17.92 -7.27 3.59
CA TRP A 370 17.62 -8.64 3.19
C TRP A 370 16.11 -8.87 2.97
N LEU A 371 15.29 -7.82 3.11
CA LEU A 371 13.85 -7.88 2.93
C LEU A 371 13.50 -8.22 1.48
N GLN A 372 12.82 -9.33 1.30
CA GLN A 372 12.26 -9.76 0.01
C GLN A 372 10.75 -9.97 0.14
N ARG A 373 10.04 -9.93 -0.99
CA ARG A 373 8.60 -10.17 -1.01
C ARG A 373 8.28 -11.50 -0.33
N SER A 374 7.43 -11.47 0.70
CA SER A 374 7.07 -12.69 1.41
C SER A 374 6.31 -13.63 0.48
N VAL A 375 6.74 -14.88 0.43
CA VAL A 375 6.07 -15.96 -0.31
C VAL A 375 5.45 -16.92 0.68
N VAL A 376 4.36 -17.56 0.27
CA VAL A 376 3.72 -18.62 1.06
C VAL A 376 3.84 -19.93 0.28
N ALA A 377 4.05 -21.02 1.01
CA ALA A 377 4.08 -22.36 0.43
C ALA A 377 2.64 -22.81 0.12
N SER A 378 2.18 -22.63 -1.11
CA SER A 378 0.93 -23.21 -1.59
C SER A 378 1.23 -24.45 -2.43
N GLY A 379 1.24 -25.62 -1.81
CA GLY A 379 1.63 -26.87 -2.48
C GLY A 379 3.14 -26.92 -2.80
N GLU A 380 3.49 -27.31 -4.03
CA GLU A 380 4.90 -27.48 -4.45
C GLU A 380 5.61 -26.18 -4.89
N LYS A 381 4.88 -25.07 -5.09
CA LYS A 381 5.46 -23.80 -5.57
C LYS A 381 5.30 -22.68 -4.53
N GLN A 382 6.39 -21.95 -4.29
CA GLN A 382 6.39 -20.69 -3.55
C GLN A 382 6.10 -19.56 -4.55
N LEU A 383 4.95 -18.89 -4.41
CA LEU A 383 4.58 -17.77 -5.26
C LEU A 383 4.22 -16.54 -4.40
N PRO A 384 4.55 -15.32 -4.83
CA PRO A 384 3.94 -14.10 -4.29
C PRO A 384 2.43 -14.17 -4.53
N VAL A 385 1.64 -13.92 -3.49
CA VAL A 385 0.18 -14.13 -3.49
C VAL A 385 -0.52 -13.01 -2.74
N GLU A 386 -1.72 -12.65 -3.19
CA GLU A 386 -2.43 -11.44 -2.74
C GLU A 386 -2.90 -11.46 -1.27
N TYR A 387 -2.91 -12.65 -0.65
CA TYR A 387 -3.31 -12.86 0.75
C TYR A 387 -2.21 -12.57 1.79
N ARG A 388 -0.98 -12.26 1.37
CA ARG A 388 0.09 -11.78 2.25
C ARG A 388 0.82 -10.60 1.62
N ILE A 389 0.65 -9.41 2.20
CA ILE A 389 1.29 -8.18 1.72
C ILE A 389 2.35 -7.75 2.75
N SER A 390 3.53 -8.33 2.63
CA SER A 390 4.70 -8.01 3.45
C SER A 390 6.01 -8.31 2.72
N LYS A 391 7.11 -7.76 3.25
CA LYS A 391 8.45 -8.28 2.98
C LYS A 391 9.02 -8.96 4.22
N SER A 392 9.82 -10.00 4.01
CA SER A 392 10.46 -10.75 5.09
C SER A 392 11.94 -11.01 4.83
N ALA A 393 12.71 -11.11 5.91
CA ALA A 393 14.11 -11.51 5.93
C ALA A 393 14.32 -12.58 7.00
N TRP A 394 15.32 -13.44 6.83
CA TRP A 394 15.69 -14.47 7.79
C TRP A 394 17.05 -14.15 8.38
N LEU A 395 17.13 -13.99 9.70
CA LEU A 395 18.36 -13.67 10.41
C LEU A 395 18.88 -14.91 11.14
N LYS A 396 20.06 -15.37 10.71
CA LYS A 396 20.81 -16.42 11.42
C LYS A 396 21.47 -15.86 12.67
N ASP A 397 21.62 -16.69 13.68
CA ASP A 397 22.35 -16.40 14.93
C ASP A 397 23.79 -15.92 14.70
N THR A 398 24.44 -16.36 13.63
CA THR A 398 25.80 -15.92 13.24
C THR A 398 25.88 -14.48 12.76
N VAL A 399 24.75 -13.81 12.51
CA VAL A 399 24.73 -12.43 11.97
C VAL A 399 25.12 -11.42 13.05
N ASP A 400 24.65 -11.60 14.30
CA ASP A 400 24.93 -10.70 15.40
C ASP A 400 24.73 -11.37 16.76
N PRO A 401 25.62 -11.14 17.77
CA PRO A 401 25.48 -11.71 19.11
C PRO A 401 24.16 -11.39 19.83
N LEU A 402 23.47 -10.31 19.44
CA LEU A 402 22.13 -9.99 19.93
C LEU A 402 21.15 -11.14 19.67
N LEU A 403 21.24 -11.81 18.51
CA LEU A 403 20.31 -12.88 18.14
C LEU A 403 20.50 -14.12 19.01
N VAL A 404 21.75 -14.44 19.36
CA VAL A 404 22.06 -15.49 20.35
C VAL A 404 21.48 -15.14 21.72
N THR A 405 21.65 -13.88 22.15
CA THR A 405 21.09 -13.40 23.43
C THR A 405 19.56 -13.48 23.44
N LEU A 406 18.93 -13.14 22.32
CA LEU A 406 17.48 -13.23 22.13
C LEU A 406 17.01 -14.68 22.22
N ASP A 407 17.66 -15.61 21.54
CA ASP A 407 17.32 -17.04 21.59
C ASP A 407 17.48 -17.60 23.01
N HIS A 408 18.54 -17.24 23.73
CA HIS A 408 18.69 -17.62 25.14
C HIS A 408 17.54 -17.08 26.02
N ARG A 409 17.09 -15.84 25.79
CA ARG A 409 15.97 -15.22 26.50
C ARG A 409 14.65 -15.94 26.18
N ILE A 410 14.39 -16.26 24.92
CA ILE A 410 13.20 -17.02 24.49
C ILE A 410 13.21 -18.42 25.11
N GLY A 411 14.34 -19.13 25.07
CA GLY A 411 14.46 -20.47 25.66
C GLY A 411 14.29 -20.47 27.18
N ALA A 412 14.87 -19.49 27.87
CA ALA A 412 14.68 -19.32 29.32
C ALA A 412 13.20 -19.06 29.69
N LEU A 413 12.52 -18.22 28.92
CA LEU A 413 11.13 -17.83 29.17
C LEU A 413 10.13 -18.93 28.83
N THR A 414 10.32 -19.63 27.71
CA THR A 414 9.38 -20.65 27.22
C THR A 414 9.67 -22.05 27.77
N GLY A 415 10.91 -22.31 28.21
CA GLY A 415 11.39 -23.63 28.62
C GLY A 415 11.70 -24.56 27.44
N LEU A 416 11.50 -24.09 26.21
CA LEU A 416 11.73 -24.84 24.98
C LEU A 416 13.18 -24.70 24.51
N ASP A 417 13.64 -25.68 23.74
CA ASP A 417 14.87 -25.55 22.98
C ASP A 417 14.61 -24.74 21.70
N VAL A 418 15.32 -23.62 21.54
CA VAL A 418 15.15 -22.70 20.41
C VAL A 418 16.41 -22.56 19.56
N GLN A 419 17.37 -23.47 19.76
CA GLN A 419 18.57 -23.57 18.93
C GLN A 419 18.27 -24.40 17.67
N PRO A 420 18.91 -24.12 16.53
CA PRO A 420 18.81 -24.99 15.36
C PRO A 420 19.28 -26.43 15.68
N PRO A 421 18.58 -27.47 15.21
CA PRO A 421 17.45 -27.47 14.27
C PRO A 421 16.06 -27.41 14.93
N TYR A 422 15.97 -27.21 16.26
CA TYR A 422 14.73 -27.28 17.04
C TYR A 422 13.87 -26.02 16.95
N ALA A 423 14.41 -24.92 16.42
CA ALA A 423 13.64 -23.76 16.00
C ALA A 423 14.22 -23.17 14.71
N GLU A 424 13.37 -22.45 13.99
CA GLU A 424 13.77 -21.73 12.79
C GLU A 424 14.59 -20.49 13.12
N TYR A 425 15.30 -19.96 12.13
CA TYR A 425 15.95 -18.66 12.23
C TYR A 425 14.91 -17.55 12.41
N LEU A 426 15.33 -16.42 12.99
CA LEU A 426 14.41 -15.32 13.26
C LEU A 426 13.90 -14.73 11.93
N GLN A 427 12.59 -14.87 11.68
CA GLN A 427 11.97 -14.24 10.50
C GLN A 427 11.51 -12.83 10.87
N VAL A 428 12.13 -11.81 10.29
CA VAL A 428 11.73 -10.42 10.47
C VAL A 428 10.84 -10.00 9.30
N VAL A 429 9.71 -9.37 9.58
CA VAL A 429 8.68 -9.01 8.59
C VAL A 429 8.34 -7.52 8.70
N ASN A 430 8.26 -6.82 7.56
CA ASN A 430 7.73 -5.46 7.44
C ASN A 430 6.47 -5.46 6.57
N TYR A 431 5.43 -4.80 7.06
CA TYR A 431 4.16 -4.68 6.35
C TYR A 431 4.11 -3.38 5.54
N GLY A 432 3.56 -3.47 4.33
CA GLY A 432 3.36 -2.35 3.41
C GLY A 432 2.08 -1.56 3.67
N ILE A 433 1.67 -0.76 2.68
CA ILE A 433 0.38 -0.06 2.69
C ILE A 433 -0.73 -1.12 2.73
N GLY A 434 -1.63 -1.02 3.72
CA GLY A 434 -2.65 -2.05 3.95
C GLY A 434 -2.05 -3.46 4.14
N GLY A 435 -0.78 -3.53 4.57
CA GLY A 435 -0.05 -4.77 4.73
C GLY A 435 -0.72 -5.65 5.77
N HIS A 436 -0.93 -6.91 5.43
CA HIS A 436 -1.69 -7.87 6.23
C HIS A 436 -1.20 -9.29 5.93
N TYR A 437 -1.71 -10.24 6.71
CA TYR A 437 -1.61 -11.66 6.43
C TYR A 437 -2.96 -12.28 6.74
N GLU A 438 -3.64 -12.80 5.71
CA GLU A 438 -4.91 -13.50 5.86
C GLU A 438 -4.84 -14.68 6.85
N PRO A 439 -5.99 -15.13 7.38
CA PRO A 439 -6.09 -16.28 8.27
C PRO A 439 -5.26 -17.50 7.82
N HIS A 440 -4.35 -17.93 8.68
CA HIS A 440 -3.47 -19.07 8.43
C HIS A 440 -3.12 -19.80 9.74
N PHE A 441 -2.61 -21.01 9.57
CA PHE A 441 -1.98 -21.77 10.63
C PHE A 441 -0.48 -21.69 10.50
N ASP A 442 0.20 -21.63 11.65
CA ASP A 442 1.65 -21.78 11.67
C ASP A 442 2.08 -23.25 11.66
N HIS A 443 1.22 -24.17 12.10
CA HIS A 443 1.44 -25.60 11.97
C HIS A 443 1.03 -26.12 10.58
N ALA A 444 1.61 -27.25 10.18
CA ALA A 444 1.23 -27.95 8.96
C ALA A 444 -0.17 -28.58 9.09
N THR A 445 -1.07 -28.27 8.16
CA THR A 445 -2.44 -28.82 8.09
C THR A 445 -2.57 -29.98 7.09
N SER A 446 -1.50 -30.29 6.35
CA SER A 446 -1.48 -31.38 5.36
C SER A 446 -0.17 -32.18 5.47
N PRO A 447 -0.22 -33.53 5.38
CA PRO A 447 0.97 -34.38 5.34
C PRO A 447 1.94 -34.05 4.20
N THR A 448 1.47 -33.41 3.13
CA THR A 448 2.31 -32.98 2.00
C THR A 448 3.03 -31.66 2.23
N SER A 449 2.80 -31.01 3.38
CA SER A 449 3.44 -29.74 3.73
C SER A 449 4.97 -29.87 3.71
N PRO A 450 5.69 -28.88 3.16
CA PRO A 450 7.15 -28.83 3.25
C PRO A 450 7.69 -28.91 4.68
N LEU A 451 6.91 -28.51 5.68
CA LEU A 451 7.29 -28.62 7.10
C LEU A 451 7.55 -30.07 7.52
N TYR A 452 6.78 -31.04 7.04
CA TYR A 452 7.02 -32.46 7.34
C TYR A 452 8.27 -33.02 6.63
N ARG A 453 8.81 -32.32 5.62
CA ARG A 453 10.11 -32.67 5.02
C ARG A 453 11.28 -32.19 5.89
N MET A 454 11.05 -31.25 6.80
CA MET A 454 12.04 -30.84 7.78
C MET A 454 12.15 -31.94 8.83
N LYS A 455 13.36 -32.45 9.07
CA LYS A 455 13.63 -33.48 10.10
C LYS A 455 13.48 -32.96 11.54
N SER A 456 12.84 -31.81 11.73
CA SER A 456 12.54 -31.17 13.00
C SER A 456 11.07 -31.33 13.42
N GLY A 457 10.20 -31.85 12.54
CA GLY A 457 8.77 -32.02 12.84
C GLY A 457 7.96 -30.74 12.65
N ASN A 458 6.70 -30.76 13.07
CA ASN A 458 5.77 -29.65 12.96
C ASN A 458 6.12 -28.51 13.93
N ARG A 459 5.61 -27.31 13.67
CA ARG A 459 5.83 -26.14 14.52
C ARG A 459 4.93 -26.24 15.75
N VAL A 460 5.53 -26.45 16.92
CA VAL A 460 4.83 -26.65 18.20
C VAL A 460 4.34 -25.35 18.83
N ALA A 461 5.08 -24.25 18.60
CA ALA A 461 4.76 -22.95 19.18
C ALA A 461 5.26 -21.81 18.29
N THR A 462 4.62 -20.66 18.44
CA THR A 462 5.06 -19.41 17.83
C THR A 462 5.39 -18.39 18.90
N PHE A 463 6.53 -17.73 18.74
CA PHE A 463 6.95 -16.61 19.56
C PHE A 463 7.17 -15.40 18.64
N MET A 464 6.24 -14.46 18.65
CA MET A 464 6.22 -13.29 17.76
C MET A 464 6.51 -12.00 18.54
N ILE A 465 7.53 -11.25 18.15
CA ILE A 465 7.94 -10.00 18.79
C ILE A 465 7.46 -8.81 17.94
N TYR A 466 6.77 -7.85 18.55
CA TYR A 466 6.45 -6.57 17.91
C TYR A 466 7.66 -5.63 18.00
N LEU A 467 8.30 -5.33 16.87
CA LEU A 467 9.53 -4.51 16.81
C LEU A 467 9.25 -3.01 16.61
N SER A 468 8.00 -2.63 16.41
CA SER A 468 7.56 -1.25 16.22
C SER A 468 6.14 -1.04 16.76
N SER A 469 5.77 0.22 16.95
CA SER A 469 4.41 0.62 17.26
C SER A 469 3.60 0.79 15.98
N VAL A 470 2.30 0.49 16.05
CA VAL A 470 1.31 0.80 15.02
C VAL A 470 0.31 1.76 15.61
N GLU A 471 -0.02 2.84 14.89
CA GLU A 471 -0.91 3.88 15.40
C GLU A 471 -2.38 3.44 15.35
N ALA A 472 -2.76 2.76 14.26
CA ALA A 472 -4.09 2.19 14.10
C ALA A 472 -4.07 0.91 13.23
N GLY A 473 -4.95 -0.03 13.55
CA GLY A 473 -5.04 -1.33 12.88
C GLY A 473 -3.88 -2.26 13.22
N GLY A 474 -3.58 -3.22 12.34
CA GLY A 474 -2.41 -4.08 12.50
C GLY A 474 -2.49 -5.14 13.60
N ALA A 475 -3.63 -5.31 14.29
CA ALA A 475 -3.81 -6.31 15.34
C ALA A 475 -3.56 -7.76 14.85
N THR A 476 -3.34 -8.67 15.78
CA THR A 476 -3.23 -10.12 15.52
C THR A 476 -4.55 -10.77 15.93
N ALA A 477 -5.36 -11.20 14.96
CA ALA A 477 -6.69 -11.75 15.19
C ALA A 477 -6.64 -13.28 15.23
N PHE A 478 -7.19 -13.90 16.27
CA PHE A 478 -7.41 -15.34 16.39
C PHE A 478 -8.87 -15.64 16.06
N ILE A 479 -9.08 -16.28 14.92
CA ILE A 479 -10.35 -16.26 14.21
C ILE A 479 -11.40 -17.12 14.90
N TYR A 480 -11.08 -18.40 15.16
CA TYR A 480 -12.02 -19.30 15.82
C TYR A 480 -12.12 -19.05 17.33
N ALA A 481 -11.03 -18.64 17.97
CA ALA A 481 -11.04 -18.19 19.36
C ALA A 481 -11.74 -16.82 19.57
N ASN A 482 -12.08 -16.12 18.47
CA ASN A 482 -12.85 -14.89 18.45
C ASN A 482 -12.28 -13.75 19.34
N PHE A 483 -10.97 -13.54 19.26
CA PHE A 483 -10.30 -12.41 19.92
C PHE A 483 -9.16 -11.85 19.05
N SER A 484 -8.65 -10.69 19.43
CA SER A 484 -7.56 -9.99 18.75
C SER A 484 -6.63 -9.30 19.74
N VAL A 485 -5.34 -9.29 19.42
CA VAL A 485 -4.30 -8.71 20.27
C VAL A 485 -3.77 -7.45 19.58
N PRO A 486 -3.78 -6.27 20.24
CA PRO A 486 -3.23 -5.06 19.66
C PRO A 486 -1.72 -5.17 19.48
N VAL A 487 -1.16 -4.34 18.62
CA VAL A 487 0.30 -4.22 18.47
C VAL A 487 0.87 -3.46 19.66
N VAL A 488 1.55 -4.17 20.55
CA VAL A 488 2.24 -3.57 21.71
C VAL A 488 3.73 -3.55 21.43
N LYS A 489 4.27 -2.36 21.13
CA LYS A 489 5.69 -2.18 20.80
C LYS A 489 6.57 -2.86 21.84
N ASN A 490 7.57 -3.58 21.36
CA ASN A 490 8.57 -4.30 22.15
C ASN A 490 8.04 -5.51 22.95
N ALA A 491 6.74 -5.78 22.94
CA ALA A 491 6.19 -6.97 23.54
C ALA A 491 6.35 -8.19 22.62
N ALA A 492 6.25 -9.39 23.20
CA ALA A 492 6.21 -10.63 22.47
C ALA A 492 4.92 -11.41 22.76
N LEU A 493 4.25 -11.86 21.70
CA LEU A 493 3.09 -12.73 21.77
C LEU A 493 3.53 -14.19 21.63
N PHE A 494 3.00 -15.05 22.49
CA PHE A 494 3.29 -16.48 22.49
C PHE A 494 2.00 -17.30 22.51
N TRP A 495 1.96 -18.34 21.69
CA TRP A 495 0.91 -19.35 21.70
C TRP A 495 1.45 -20.72 21.27
N TRP A 496 0.74 -21.77 21.67
CA TRP A 496 0.98 -23.13 21.20
C TRP A 496 0.23 -23.35 19.90
N ASN A 497 0.88 -23.91 18.88
CA ASN A 497 0.23 -24.25 17.62
C ASN A 497 -0.33 -25.67 17.60
N LEU A 498 0.16 -26.53 18.50
CA LEU A 498 -0.21 -27.93 18.63
C LEU A 498 -0.72 -28.22 20.04
N HIS A 499 -1.69 -29.11 20.14
CA HIS A 499 -2.05 -29.81 21.37
C HIS A 499 -0.85 -30.62 21.92
N ARG A 500 -0.93 -31.11 23.15
CA ARG A 500 0.11 -31.99 23.73
C ARG A 500 0.13 -33.37 23.07
N SER A 501 -0.95 -33.76 22.39
CA SER A 501 -1.04 -34.91 21.50
C SER A 501 -0.17 -34.76 20.24
N GLY A 502 0.21 -33.54 19.88
CA GLY A 502 0.89 -33.20 18.63
C GLY A 502 -0.05 -32.83 17.49
N GLU A 503 -1.37 -32.95 17.68
CA GLU A 503 -2.36 -32.49 16.71
C GLU A 503 -2.39 -30.96 16.62
N GLY A 504 -2.68 -30.43 15.43
CA GLY A 504 -2.80 -28.99 15.20
C GLY A 504 -3.99 -28.40 15.94
N ASP A 505 -3.75 -27.32 16.69
CA ASP A 505 -4.81 -26.62 17.42
C ASP A 505 -5.58 -25.70 16.45
N GLY A 506 -6.83 -26.07 16.17
CA GLY A 506 -7.71 -25.34 15.26
C GLY A 506 -7.95 -23.90 15.68
N ASP A 507 -8.00 -23.61 16.98
CA ASP A 507 -8.32 -22.27 17.49
C ASP A 507 -7.16 -21.28 17.32
N THR A 508 -6.00 -21.77 16.89
CA THR A 508 -4.82 -20.97 16.55
C THR A 508 -4.85 -20.41 15.12
N LEU A 509 -5.93 -20.62 14.36
CA LEU A 509 -6.12 -19.95 13.07
C LEU A 509 -6.06 -18.44 13.31
N HIS A 510 -5.00 -17.80 12.82
CA HIS A 510 -4.72 -16.40 13.13
C HIS A 510 -4.37 -15.59 11.89
N ALA A 511 -4.53 -14.27 12.00
CA ALA A 511 -4.30 -13.32 10.92
C ALA A 511 -3.62 -12.06 11.44
N GLY A 512 -2.82 -11.43 10.58
CA GLY A 512 -2.36 -10.07 10.81
C GLY A 512 -3.34 -9.11 10.13
N CYS A 513 -4.15 -8.39 10.91
CA CYS A 513 -5.05 -7.36 10.40
C CYS A 513 -4.29 -6.31 9.57
N PRO A 514 -4.92 -5.70 8.56
CA PRO A 514 -4.26 -4.68 7.75
C PRO A 514 -3.82 -3.50 8.60
N VAL A 515 -2.60 -3.03 8.39
CA VAL A 515 -2.12 -1.80 9.04
C VAL A 515 -2.90 -0.62 8.49
N LEU A 516 -3.64 0.09 9.35
CA LEU A 516 -4.39 1.28 8.96
C LEU A 516 -3.45 2.48 8.92
N VAL A 517 -2.70 2.71 10.00
CA VAL A 517 -1.71 3.78 10.12
C VAL A 517 -0.52 3.35 10.98
N GLY A 518 0.69 3.68 10.52
CA GLY A 518 1.96 3.38 11.19
C GLY A 518 2.78 2.34 10.43
N ASP A 519 3.91 1.93 11.01
CA ASP A 519 4.85 1.00 10.40
C ASP A 519 4.93 -0.27 11.26
N LYS A 520 4.40 -1.40 10.76
CA LYS A 520 4.39 -2.67 11.49
C LYS A 520 5.63 -3.49 11.14
N TRP A 521 6.41 -3.81 12.15
CA TRP A 521 7.50 -4.78 12.10
C TRP A 521 7.27 -5.85 13.14
N VAL A 522 7.42 -7.10 12.73
CA VAL A 522 7.38 -8.25 13.64
C VAL A 522 8.59 -9.15 13.42
N ALA A 523 8.98 -9.89 14.45
CA ALA A 523 9.93 -10.98 14.32
C ALA A 523 9.31 -12.28 14.84
N ASN A 524 9.22 -13.30 13.98
CA ASN A 524 8.71 -14.61 14.31
C ASN A 524 9.86 -15.57 14.61
N LYS A 525 9.74 -16.30 15.72
CA LYS A 525 10.54 -17.47 16.04
C LYS A 525 9.59 -18.66 16.12
N TRP A 526 9.66 -19.54 15.12
CA TRP A 526 8.90 -20.78 15.09
C TRP A 526 9.71 -21.90 15.73
N ILE A 527 9.11 -22.57 16.70
CA ILE A 527 9.74 -23.64 17.47
C ILE A 527 9.13 -24.96 17.01
N HIS A 528 9.96 -25.97 16.77
CA HIS A 528 9.54 -27.29 16.32
C HIS A 528 9.32 -28.27 17.48
N GLU A 529 8.53 -29.30 17.24
CA GLU A 529 8.18 -30.32 18.22
C GLU A 529 9.34 -31.26 18.60
N TYR A 530 10.23 -31.61 17.67
CA TYR A 530 11.36 -32.49 17.99
C TYR A 530 12.39 -31.74 18.83
N GLY A 531 13.00 -32.44 19.78
CA GLY A 531 13.88 -31.85 20.79
C GLY A 531 13.15 -31.28 22.02
N GLN A 532 11.81 -31.32 22.01
CA GLN A 532 10.98 -30.84 23.12
C GLN A 532 10.38 -31.97 23.96
N GLU A 533 10.69 -33.24 23.68
CA GLU A 533 10.01 -34.42 24.24
C GLU A 533 10.04 -34.44 25.77
N PHE A 534 11.16 -34.02 26.37
CA PHE A 534 11.33 -33.93 27.82
C PHE A 534 11.00 -32.56 28.41
N ARG A 535 10.82 -31.54 27.56
CA ARG A 535 10.49 -30.16 27.94
C ARG A 535 8.98 -29.91 27.94
N ARG A 536 8.27 -30.56 27.01
CA ARG A 536 6.81 -30.50 26.81
C ARG A 536 6.26 -31.93 26.71
N PRO A 537 6.14 -32.66 27.84
CA PRO A 537 5.62 -34.02 27.82
C PRO A 537 4.15 -34.06 27.33
N CYS A 538 3.79 -35.13 26.65
CA CYS A 538 2.41 -35.42 26.25
C CYS A 538 1.48 -35.42 27.47
N SER A 539 0.22 -35.04 27.28
CA SER A 539 -0.79 -35.20 28.33
C SER A 539 -1.13 -36.67 28.54
N SER A 540 -1.64 -36.99 29.72
CA SER A 540 -2.30 -38.27 29.98
C SER A 540 -3.67 -38.40 29.29
N ARG A 541 -4.22 -37.28 28.78
CA ARG A 541 -5.45 -37.24 28.01
C ARG A 541 -5.12 -37.17 26.52
N PRO A 542 -5.69 -38.05 25.68
CA PRO A 542 -5.43 -38.04 24.24
C PRO A 542 -5.88 -36.76 23.53
N GLU A 543 -6.87 -36.07 24.09
CA GLU A 543 -7.51 -34.86 23.54
C GLU A 543 -6.71 -33.57 23.82
N ASP A 544 -5.74 -33.61 24.75
CA ASP A 544 -5.01 -32.44 25.26
C ASP A 544 -3.74 -32.10 24.47
#